data_AF-A5GEI2-F1
#
_entry.id   AF-A5GEI2-F1
#
_cell.length_a   1.000
_cell.length_b   1.000
_cell.length_c   1.000
_cell.angle_alpha   90.00
_cell.angle_beta   90.00
_cell.angle_gamma   90.00
#
_symmetry.space_group_name_H-M   'P 1'
#
loop_
_entity.id
_entity.type
_entity.pdbx_description
1 polymer ?
#
loop_
_entity_poly.entity_id
_entity_poly.type
_entity_poly.pdbx_seq_one_letter_code
_entity_poly.pdbx_strand_id
1 'polypeptide(L)' 'MNKPAAYFMMFFVLSIVSFGTWQLFQGNLEAAFSSFPFLLIAYFFVKPLRK' A
#
# COMPACT_ATOMS: atom_id res chain seq x y z
N MET A 1 14.52 5.37 8.30
CA MET A 1 13.23 6.05 8.09
C MET A 1 12.95 6.92 9.31
N ASN A 2 12.59 8.19 9.12
CA ASN A 2 12.29 9.11 10.23
C ASN A 2 10.86 8.87 10.74
N LYS A 3 10.58 9.19 12.02
CA LYS A 3 9.25 8.96 12.64
C LYS A 3 8.07 9.49 11.80
N PRO A 4 8.11 10.71 11.22
CA PRO A 4 7.01 11.21 10.39
C PRO A 4 6.78 10.37 9.13
N ALA A 5 7.87 9.94 8.46
CA ALA A 5 7.79 9.09 7.29
C ALA A 5 7.22 7.71 7.62
N ALA A 6 7.52 7.18 8.81
CA ALA A 6 6.95 5.92 9.29
C ALA A 6 5.42 6.03 9.46
N TYR A 7 4.94 7.08 10.13
CA TYR A 7 3.51 7.32 10.31
C TYR A 7 2.80 7.52 8.97
N PHE A 8 3.37 8.33 8.07
CA PHE A 8 2.83 8.52 6.73
C PHE A 8 2.70 7.19 5.98
N MET A 9 3.74 6.35 5.99
CA MET A 9 3.70 5.05 5.33
C MET A 9 2.66 4.11 5.94
N MET A 10 2.50 4.11 7.27
CA MET A 10 1.44 3.33 7.91
C MET A 10 0.05 3.75 7.43
N PHE A 11 -0.27 5.05 7.45
CA PHE A 11 -1.56 5.56 6.97
C PHE A 11 -1.77 5.32 5.47
N PHE A 12 -0.71 5.45 4.67
CA PHE A 12 -0.74 5.17 3.24
C PHE A 12 -1.08 3.71 2.97
N VAL A 13 -0.38 2.77 3.59
CA VAL A 13 -0.64 1.32 3.44
C VAL A 13 -2.06 0.96 3.89
N LEU A 14 -2.51 1.49 5.04
CA LEU A 14 -3.88 1.27 5.53
C LEU A 14 -4.93 1.77 4.53
N SER A 15 -4.70 2.93 3.91
CA SER A 15 -5.59 3.50 2.90
C SER A 15 -5.66 2.62 1.64
N ILE A 16 -4.51 2.12 1.17
CA ILE A 16 -4.44 1.24 0.00
C ILE A 16 -5.16 -0.09 0.26
N VAL A 17 -4.91 -0.71 1.42
CA VAL A 17 -5.57 -1.98 1.79
C VAL A 17 -7.07 -1.79 1.93
N SER A 18 -7.51 -0.71 2.59
CA SER A 18 -8.93 -0.39 2.73
C SER A 18 -9.59 -0.16 1.38
N PHE A 19 -8.95 0.60 0.49
CA PHE A 19 -9.44 0.84 -0.86
C PHE A 19 -9.53 -0.45 -1.68
N GLY A 20 -8.44 -1.24 -1.74
CA GLY A 20 -8.42 -2.49 -2.51
C GLY A 20 -9.47 -3.48 -2.01
N THR A 21 -9.62 -3.60 -0.69
CA THR A 21 -10.65 -4.45 -0.06
C THR A 21 -12.06 -3.96 -0.41
N TRP A 22 -12.31 -2.66 -0.34
CA TRP A 22 -13.59 -2.09 -0.74
C TRP A 22 -13.93 -2.36 -2.21
N GLN A 23 -12.96 -2.19 -3.12
CA GLN A 23 -13.16 -2.48 -4.54
C GLN A 23 -13.41 -3.97 -4.81
N LEU A 24 -12.74 -4.87 -4.06
CA LEU A 24 -13.02 -6.32 -4.12
C LEU A 24 -14.45 -6.63 -3.71
N PHE A 25 -14.96 -6.01 -2.62
CA PHE A 25 -16.35 -6.17 -2.19
C PHE A 25 -17.36 -5.66 -3.23
N GLN A 26 -17.01 -4.63 -4.00
CA GLN A 26 -17.83 -4.11 -5.09
C GLN A 26 -17.71 -4.93 -6.39
N GLY A 27 -16.87 -5.97 -6.42
CA GLY A 27 -16.60 -6.76 -7.63
C GLY A 27 -15.76 -6.03 -8.68
N ASN A 28 -15.21 -4.85 -8.36
CA ASN A 28 -14.37 -4.08 -9.28
C ASN A 28 -12.92 -4.56 -9.19
N LEU A 29 -12.63 -5.65 -9.89
CA LEU A 29 -11.31 -6.27 -9.89
C LEU A 29 -10.23 -5.34 -10.45
N GLU A 30 -10.53 -4.56 -11.49
CA GLU A 30 -9.54 -3.64 -12.10
C GLU A 30 -9.07 -2.59 -11.09
N ALA A 31 -10.00 -1.94 -10.38
CA ALA A 31 -9.67 -0.97 -9.35
C ALA A 31 -9.04 -1.62 -8.11
N ALA A 32 -9.43 -2.85 -7.76
CA ALA A 32 -8.76 -3.59 -6.70
C ALA A 32 -7.29 -3.88 -7.05
N PHE A 33 -7.02 -4.36 -8.26
CA PHE A 33 -5.66 -4.66 -8.73
C PHE A 33 -4.81 -3.41 -8.92
N SER A 34 -5.40 -2.24 -9.19
CA SER A 34 -4.64 -0.99 -9.24
C SER A 34 -3.98 -0.63 -7.91
N SER A 35 -4.42 -1.21 -6.78
CA SER A 35 -3.78 -1.05 -5.47
C SER A 35 -2.41 -1.75 -5.35
N PHE A 36 -2.16 -2.79 -6.15
CA PHE A 36 -0.97 -3.64 -6.10
C PHE A 36 0.36 -2.90 -6.31
N PRO A 37 0.55 -2.07 -7.36
CA PRO A 37 1.82 -1.35 -7.56
C PRO A 37 2.18 -0.45 -6.37
N PHE A 38 1.20 0.16 -5.70
CA PHE A 38 1.44 1.00 -4.52
C PHE A 38 1.92 0.18 -3.31
N LEU A 39 1.36 -1.01 -3.09
CA LEU A 39 1.84 -1.94 -2.06
C LEU A 39 3.25 -2.43 -2.34
N LEU A 40 3.58 -2.66 -3.62
CA LEU A 40 4.91 -3.08 -4.05
C LEU A 40 5.95 -1.98 -3.79
N ILE A 41 5.63 -0.74 -4.13
CA ILE A 41 6.46 0.44 -3.81
C ILE A 41 6.63 0.56 -2.30
N ALA A 42 5.55 0.40 -1.52
CA ALA A 42 5.62 0.45 -0.08
C ALA A 42 6.54 -0.64 0.50
N TYR A 43 6.49 -1.85 -0.04
CA TYR A 43 7.37 -2.95 0.34
C TYR A 43 8.85 -2.61 0.09
N PHE A 44 9.20 -2.12 -1.11
CA PHE A 44 10.58 -1.75 -1.43
C PHE A 44 11.07 -0.52 -0.66
N PHE A 45 10.17 0.40 -0.33
CA PHE A 45 10.50 1.56 0.50
C PHE A 45 10.80 1.16 1.95
N VAL A 46 10.05 0.20 2.49
CA VAL A 46 10.20 -0.28 3.87
C VAL A 46 11.35 -1.28 4.00
N LYS A 47 11.49 -2.22 3.07
CA LYS A 47 12.57 -3.21 3.06
C LYS A 47 13.82 -2.55 2.49
N PRO A 48 14.82 -2.18 3.33
CA PRO A 48 16.07 -1.70 2.80
C PRO A 48 16.66 -2.84 1.95
N LEU A 49 17.10 -2.54 0.74
CA LEU A 49 17.95 -3.45 -0.03
C LEU A 49 19.19 -3.75 0.83
N ARG A 50 19.11 -4.84 1.60
CA ARG A 50 20.24 -5.40 2.33
C ARG A 50 21.23 -5.84 1.24
N LYS A 51 22.36 -5.15 1.13
CA LYS A 51 23.53 -5.67 0.42
C LYS A 51 24.05 -6.91 1.15
#